data_AF-A0A958AZI3-F1
#
_entry.id   AF-A0A958AZI3-F1
#
_cell.length_a   1.000
_cell.length_b   1.000
_cell.length_c   1.000
_cell.angle_alpha   90.00
_cell.angle_beta   90.00
_cell.angle_gamma   90.00
#
_symmetry.space_group_name_H-M   'P 1'
#
loop_
_entity.id
_entity.type
_entity.pdbx_description
1 polymer ?
#
loop_
_entity_poly.entity_id
_entity_poly.type
_entity_poly.pdbx_seq_one_letter_code
_entity_poly.pdbx_strand_id
1 'polypeptide(L)'
;MFTESNTVESMVVDLLCGTQPAGRVANFPKVGNSGIAEPRATYLTTGRDSRGTGWHYVAPADLPRQPQEVFVEQHVREALIRLNPSIEADPGRADEVIHKLRAIVLAVRSDGLIKANEEFTAWLRGERSMPFGRHHEHVTVRLIDFDDLDANLYVATTQYTFRAGPAERRADVVLLVNGFPLVIVEAKTPVRNAVSWLDGARQIHDDYERYVPELFTPNVFCVATEGKDLRYGAIHMPLELWGPWRVTEKSGFFGKTGLLDAVGRQVESLLRPNVVLDVLANFSLFATDKKKRRLKIVCRYQQYDAANQIVQRVLAGAPRKGLIWHFQGSGKSLLMVFAAQKLRLQAALRNPTVLIVVDRVDLDAQISATFHASDIPNLVKAESREELERLLRQDTRKIIITTIFKFADVGADDHPPILNGRENIIVLVDEAHRTQEGDLGMKMRAALPNAFLFGLTGTPINQRDRNTFFAFGASEDSRGYMSRYGFEESIRDGATLPLHFEPRLIELHIDKQAIDAAYAELTGELSDLDRETLSKAAA
;
A
#
# COMPACT_ATOMS: atom_id res chain seq x y z
N MET A 1 -12.71 -2.85 31.59
CA MET A 1 -13.75 -1.80 31.49
C MET A 1 -12.99 -0.48 31.58
N PHE A 2 -13.07 0.38 30.56
CA PHE A 2 -12.32 1.64 30.52
C PHE A 2 -12.87 2.62 31.56
N THR A 3 -11.98 3.30 32.27
CA THR A 3 -12.23 4.33 33.29
C THR A 3 -11.49 5.60 32.90
N GLU A 4 -11.65 6.72 33.62
CA GLU A 4 -10.79 7.91 33.40
C GLU A 4 -9.29 7.60 33.59
N SER A 5 -8.97 6.54 34.33
CA SER A 5 -7.62 6.01 34.56
C SER A 5 -7.16 4.94 33.56
N ASN A 6 -8.00 4.53 32.61
CA ASN A 6 -7.67 3.57 31.55
C ASN A 6 -8.28 4.08 30.24
N THR A 7 -7.51 4.88 29.50
CA THR A 7 -7.93 5.49 28.24
C THR A 7 -7.55 4.62 27.05
N VAL A 8 -8.23 4.80 25.91
CA VAL A 8 -7.84 4.14 24.65
C VAL A 8 -6.43 4.56 24.22
N GLU A 9 -6.05 5.80 24.50
CA GLU A 9 -4.67 6.31 24.38
C GLU A 9 -3.68 5.45 25.18
N SER A 10 -3.96 5.21 26.47
CA SER A 10 -3.10 4.38 27.33
C SER A 10 -3.01 2.95 26.81
N MET A 11 -4.15 2.37 26.37
CA MET A 11 -4.18 1.05 25.75
C MET A 11 -3.27 0.96 24.52
N VAL A 12 -3.32 1.95 23.62
CA VAL A 12 -2.47 1.99 22.43
C VAL A 12 -0.99 2.04 22.84
N VAL A 13 -0.63 2.92 23.78
CA VAL A 13 0.76 3.04 24.25
C VAL A 13 1.26 1.75 24.89
N ASP A 14 0.46 1.13 25.77
CA ASP A 14 0.80 -0.13 26.45
C ASP A 14 1.02 -1.27 25.45
N LEU A 15 0.20 -1.38 24.41
CA LEU A 15 0.38 -2.39 23.34
C LEU A 15 1.67 -2.14 22.55
N LEU A 16 2.02 -0.88 22.30
CA LEU A 16 3.19 -0.54 21.50
C LEU A 16 4.52 -0.67 22.27
N CYS A 17 4.52 -0.26 23.54
CA CYS A 17 5.73 -0.13 24.36
C CYS A 17 5.88 -1.25 25.40
N GLY A 18 4.86 -2.08 25.58
CA GLY A 18 4.75 -2.99 26.72
C GLY A 18 4.28 -2.26 27.98
N THR A 19 3.74 -3.02 28.95
CA THR A 19 3.27 -2.44 30.21
C THR A 19 4.45 -1.92 31.04
N GLN A 20 4.49 -0.60 31.23
CA GLN A 20 5.46 0.03 32.13
C GLN A 20 5.05 -0.25 33.59
N PRO A 21 5.89 -0.85 34.44
CA PRO A 21 5.61 -0.86 35.86
C PRO A 21 5.62 0.59 36.36
N ALA A 22 4.57 0.98 37.08
CA ALA A 22 4.41 2.33 37.61
C ALA A 22 5.70 2.82 38.31
N GLY A 23 6.32 3.87 37.76
CA GLY A 23 7.42 4.59 38.43
C GLY A 23 8.85 4.39 37.89
N ARG A 24 9.06 3.82 36.69
CA ARG A 24 10.39 3.87 36.03
C ARG A 24 10.38 4.74 34.78
N VAL A 25 11.04 5.89 34.86
CA VAL A 25 11.50 6.64 33.68
C VAL A 25 12.56 5.77 33.00
N ALA A 26 12.41 5.50 31.71
CA ALA A 26 13.45 4.83 30.94
C ALA A 26 14.66 5.77 30.87
N ASN A 27 15.78 5.38 31.48
CA ASN A 27 17.03 6.12 31.35
C ASN A 27 17.51 6.01 29.89
N PHE A 28 17.54 7.13 29.17
CA PHE A 28 18.33 7.26 27.96
C PHE A 28 19.79 6.90 28.27
N PRO A 29 20.50 6.11 27.44
CA PRO A 29 21.92 5.95 27.62
C PRO A 29 22.60 7.29 27.33
N LYS A 30 23.10 7.94 28.40
CA LYS A 30 24.04 9.06 28.26
C LYS A 30 25.30 8.53 27.61
N VAL A 31 25.65 9.03 26.42
CA VAL A 31 26.96 8.78 25.82
C VAL A 31 27.99 9.54 26.66
N GLY A 32 28.68 8.82 27.55
CA GLY A 32 29.71 9.34 28.42
C GLY A 32 30.87 8.35 28.55
N ASN A 33 32.08 8.81 28.20
CA ASN A 33 33.35 8.10 28.30
C ASN A 33 33.64 7.54 29.70
N SER A 34 33.95 6.25 29.82
CA SER A 34 35.07 5.64 30.57
C SER A 34 34.78 4.18 30.90
N GLY A 35 35.83 3.36 30.87
CA GLY A 35 35.74 1.90 30.80
C GLY A 35 35.50 1.17 32.13
N ILE A 36 35.08 -0.10 31.97
CA ILE A 36 35.64 -1.35 32.53
C ILE A 36 34.70 -2.47 32.05
N ALA A 37 35.26 -3.57 31.56
CA ALA A 37 34.55 -4.67 30.94
C ALA A 37 34.19 -5.79 31.94
N GLU A 38 32.95 -6.30 31.87
CA GLU A 38 32.50 -7.71 31.99
C GLU A 38 30.95 -7.79 32.10
N PRO A 39 30.28 -8.94 31.87
CA PRO A 39 30.33 -9.85 30.73
C PRO A 39 29.01 -9.86 29.91
N ARG A 40 29.15 -10.19 28.62
CA ARG A 40 28.16 -10.36 27.54
C ARG A 40 26.67 -10.54 27.97
N ALA A 41 25.91 -9.45 27.89
CA ALA A 41 24.47 -9.47 27.60
C ALA A 41 24.27 -9.15 26.11
N THR A 42 23.47 -9.96 25.45
CA THR A 42 23.13 -9.91 24.02
C THR A 42 22.60 -8.52 23.63
N TYR A 43 23.27 -7.92 22.65
CA TYR A 43 23.06 -6.62 22.01
C TYR A 43 21.62 -6.07 22.03
N LEU A 44 21.37 -5.06 22.87
CA LEU A 44 20.29 -4.08 22.69
C LEU A 44 20.93 -2.70 22.57
N THR A 45 21.48 -2.41 21.40
CA THR A 45 22.06 -1.10 21.07
C THR A 45 21.00 -0.25 20.40
N THR A 46 20.18 0.42 21.23
CA THR A 46 19.21 1.48 20.92
C THR A 46 17.85 1.06 20.32
N GLY A 47 16.77 1.68 20.80
CA GLY A 47 15.57 1.87 19.96
C GLY A 47 14.48 0.79 19.93
N ARG A 48 14.68 -0.46 20.40
CA ARG A 48 13.55 -1.42 20.56
C ARG A 48 13.37 -1.99 21.97
N ASP A 49 12.15 -1.90 22.52
CA ASP A 49 11.75 -2.64 23.73
C ASP A 49 11.26 -4.04 23.31
N SER A 50 11.82 -5.09 23.89
CA SER A 50 11.41 -6.48 23.65
C SER A 50 10.08 -6.85 24.32
N ARG A 51 9.51 -5.97 25.16
CA ARG A 51 8.26 -6.19 25.91
C ARG A 51 7.00 -5.71 25.15
N GLY A 52 7.16 -5.01 24.03
CA GLY A 52 6.08 -4.51 23.18
C GLY A 52 6.31 -4.81 21.69
N THR A 53 5.74 -3.98 20.80
CA THR A 53 5.91 -4.13 19.34
C THR A 53 7.20 -3.50 18.80
N GLY A 54 8.00 -2.91 19.68
CA GLY A 54 9.31 -2.33 19.36
C GLY A 54 9.43 -0.82 19.54
N TRP A 55 8.44 -0.14 20.14
CA TRP A 55 8.51 1.29 20.46
C TRP A 55 9.00 1.54 21.89
N HIS A 56 9.68 2.67 22.12
CA HIS A 56 9.98 3.16 23.46
C HIS A 56 9.09 4.32 23.83
N TYR A 57 8.40 4.21 24.97
CA TYR A 57 7.65 5.33 25.50
C TYR A 57 8.59 6.40 26.05
N VAL A 58 8.36 7.65 25.65
CA VAL A 58 9.00 8.84 26.23
C VAL A 58 7.89 9.79 26.65
N ALA A 59 7.95 10.27 27.90
CA ALA A 59 6.95 11.21 28.38
C ALA A 59 7.08 12.55 27.63
N PRO A 60 6.00 13.31 27.44
CA PRO A 60 6.04 14.53 26.63
C PRO A 60 6.98 15.60 27.22
N ALA A 61 7.13 15.62 28.54
CA ALA A 61 8.03 16.52 29.26
C ALA A 61 9.52 16.15 29.10
N ASP A 62 9.81 14.89 28.76
CA ASP A 62 11.17 14.37 28.59
C ASP A 62 11.63 14.41 27.12
N LEU A 63 10.74 14.79 26.18
CA LEU A 63 11.13 15.02 24.80
C LEU A 63 11.90 16.35 24.67
N PRO A 64 13.13 16.34 24.14
CA PRO A 64 13.94 17.54 23.99
C PRO A 64 13.48 18.34 22.75
N ARG A 65 12.27 18.89 22.84
CA ARG A 65 11.58 19.59 21.74
C ARG A 65 10.73 20.72 22.28
N GLN A 66 10.78 21.87 21.60
CA GLN A 66 9.88 22.99 21.86
C GLN A 66 8.54 22.80 21.12
N PRO A 67 7.42 23.32 21.64
CA PRO A 67 6.12 23.18 20.99
C PRO A 67 6.03 23.72 19.56
N GLN A 68 6.94 24.63 19.15
CA GLN A 68 6.98 25.21 17.80
C GLN A 68 7.77 24.36 16.78
N GLU A 69 8.51 23.36 17.24
CA GLU A 69 9.30 22.48 16.37
C GLU A 69 8.42 21.34 15.87
N VAL A 70 8.50 20.92 14.62
CA VAL A 70 7.67 19.78 14.14
C VAL A 70 8.24 18.45 14.59
N PHE A 71 9.55 18.29 14.50
CA PHE A 71 10.28 17.07 14.82
C PHE A 71 11.30 17.34 15.94
N VAL A 72 11.75 16.27 16.60
CA VAL A 72 12.73 16.35 17.70
C VAL A 72 14.12 16.51 17.10
N GLU A 73 14.58 17.74 16.92
CA GLU A 73 15.80 18.04 16.15
C GLU A 73 17.05 17.38 16.71
N GLN A 74 17.15 17.25 18.04
CA GLN A 74 18.26 16.54 18.65
C GLN A 74 18.33 15.09 18.15
N HIS A 75 17.21 14.36 18.13
CA HIS A 75 17.16 12.98 17.63
C HIS A 75 17.46 12.91 16.13
N VAL A 76 17.01 13.92 15.35
CA VAL A 76 17.29 14.01 13.92
C VAL A 76 18.79 14.20 13.68
N ARG A 77 19.43 15.11 14.42
CA ARG A 77 20.87 15.37 14.35
C ARG A 77 21.68 14.12 14.69
N GLU A 78 21.33 13.43 15.77
CA GLU A 78 21.98 12.19 16.19
C GLU A 78 21.83 11.08 15.14
N ALA A 79 20.65 10.96 14.51
CA ALA A 79 20.43 10.00 13.43
C ALA A 79 21.24 10.36 12.17
N LEU A 80 21.28 11.64 11.78
CA LEU A 80 22.06 12.09 10.64
C LEU A 80 23.55 11.75 10.78
N ILE A 81 24.11 12.01 11.95
CA ILE A 81 25.51 11.66 12.29
C ILE A 81 25.69 10.14 12.23
N ARG A 82 24.80 9.37 12.87
CA ARG A 82 24.90 7.90 12.96
C ARG A 82 24.76 7.20 11.61
N LEU A 83 23.87 7.67 10.74
CA LEU A 83 23.50 6.97 9.50
C LEU A 83 24.31 7.40 8.28
N ASN A 84 25.10 8.48 8.38
CA ASN A 84 25.81 9.05 7.24
C ASN A 84 27.29 9.29 7.57
N PRO A 85 28.22 8.46 7.06
CA PRO A 85 29.66 8.61 7.32
C PRO A 85 30.23 9.99 6.95
N SER A 86 29.68 10.63 5.92
CA SER A 86 30.08 11.98 5.51
C SER A 86 29.64 13.08 6.49
N ILE A 87 28.61 12.83 7.30
CA ILE A 87 28.13 13.73 8.36
C ILE A 87 28.80 13.37 9.69
N GLU A 88 29.09 12.09 9.94
CA GLU A 88 29.90 11.67 11.09
C GLU A 88 31.27 12.36 11.10
N ALA A 89 31.93 12.41 9.94
CA ALA A 89 33.22 13.07 9.79
C ALA A 89 33.20 14.60 10.01
N ASP A 90 32.04 15.23 9.82
CA ASP A 90 31.82 16.66 10.01
C ASP A 90 30.37 16.91 10.47
N PRO A 91 30.12 16.84 11.79
CA PRO A 91 28.77 16.95 12.34
C PRO A 91 28.05 18.26 12.06
N GLY A 92 28.74 19.33 11.64
CA GLY A 92 28.10 20.59 11.24
C GLY A 92 27.15 20.42 10.05
N ARG A 93 27.43 19.43 9.19
CA ARG A 93 26.60 19.11 8.00
C ARG A 93 25.20 18.64 8.36
N ALA A 94 24.99 18.12 9.57
CA ALA A 94 23.65 17.77 10.03
C ALA A 94 22.75 19.02 10.12
N ASP A 95 23.30 20.18 10.52
CA ASP A 95 22.54 21.43 10.62
C ASP A 95 22.11 21.94 9.24
N GLU A 96 22.94 21.75 8.21
CA GLU A 96 22.59 22.09 6.83
C GLU A 96 21.40 21.27 6.33
N VAL A 97 21.36 19.98 6.65
CA VAL A 97 20.21 19.12 6.31
C VAL A 97 18.98 19.55 7.09
N ILE A 98 19.09 19.76 8.40
CA ILE A 98 17.98 20.21 9.25
C ILE A 98 17.42 21.55 8.74
N HIS A 99 18.28 22.46 8.27
CA HIS A 99 17.85 23.72 7.67
C HIS A 99 16.98 23.50 6.42
N LYS A 100 17.35 22.56 5.54
CA LYS A 100 16.53 22.17 4.38
C LYS A 100 15.20 21.55 4.79
N LEU A 101 15.21 20.67 5.80
CA LEU A 101 13.97 20.05 6.32
C LEU A 101 13.03 21.10 6.92
N ARG A 102 13.55 22.06 7.68
CA ARG A 102 12.78 23.22 8.19
C ARG A 102 12.21 24.06 7.07
N ALA A 103 12.95 24.29 5.99
CA ALA A 103 12.44 25.06 4.84
C ALA A 103 11.19 24.41 4.23
N ILE A 104 11.14 23.07 4.12
CA ILE A 104 9.96 22.33 3.65
C ILE A 104 8.77 22.54 4.60
N VAL A 105 9.01 22.47 5.92
CA VAL A 105 7.98 22.72 6.93
C VAL A 105 7.40 24.12 6.81
N LEU A 106 8.27 25.14 6.72
CA LEU A 106 7.87 26.54 6.64
C LEU A 106 7.11 26.87 5.33
N ALA A 107 7.46 26.19 4.24
CA ALA A 107 6.81 26.36 2.93
C ALA A 107 5.45 25.67 2.82
N VAL A 108 5.03 24.86 3.81
CA VAL A 108 3.79 24.06 3.72
C VAL A 108 2.54 24.91 3.41
N ARG A 109 2.48 26.15 3.92
CA ARG A 109 1.33 27.05 3.74
C ARG A 109 1.30 27.71 2.36
N SER A 110 2.46 27.93 1.74
CA SER A 110 2.55 28.46 0.37
C SER A 110 2.40 27.37 -0.68
N ASP A 111 3.04 26.22 -0.46
CA ASP A 111 3.19 25.18 -1.46
C ASP A 111 2.05 24.16 -1.42
N GLY A 112 1.41 24.03 -0.24
CA GLY A 112 0.35 23.09 0.05
C GLY A 112 0.87 21.83 0.74
N LEU A 113 0.04 21.29 1.65
CA LEU A 113 0.42 20.18 2.53
C LEU A 113 0.91 18.94 1.78
N ILE A 114 0.21 18.51 0.73
CA ILE A 114 0.58 17.29 0.00
C ILE A 114 1.94 17.44 -0.70
N LYS A 115 2.25 18.61 -1.27
CA LYS A 115 3.55 18.83 -1.92
C LYS A 115 4.70 18.86 -0.93
N ALA A 116 4.50 19.53 0.21
CA ALA A 116 5.50 19.54 1.27
C ALA A 116 5.71 18.13 1.83
N ASN A 117 4.65 17.35 2.01
CA ASN A 117 4.73 15.97 2.45
C ASN A 117 5.43 15.06 1.43
N GLU A 118 5.20 15.27 0.14
CA GLU A 118 5.89 14.57 -0.94
C GLU A 118 7.40 14.83 -0.93
N GLU A 119 7.79 16.10 -0.85
CA GLU A 119 9.21 16.47 -0.77
C GLU A 119 9.87 15.92 0.50
N PHE A 120 9.20 16.03 1.66
CA PHE A 120 9.72 15.47 2.91
C PHE A 120 9.81 13.94 2.84
N THR A 121 8.84 13.27 2.20
CA THR A 121 8.88 11.81 1.98
C THR A 121 10.07 11.41 1.11
N ALA A 122 10.42 12.19 0.09
CA ALA A 122 11.63 11.95 -0.72
C ALA A 122 12.90 12.03 0.14
N TRP A 123 12.99 12.97 1.08
CA TRP A 123 14.08 13.01 2.07
C TRP A 123 14.08 11.78 2.99
N LEU A 124 12.92 11.40 3.54
CA LEU A 124 12.79 10.24 4.43
C LEU A 124 13.21 8.93 3.74
N ARG A 125 12.95 8.80 2.44
CA ARG A 125 13.34 7.65 1.60
C ARG A 125 14.79 7.67 1.12
N GLY A 126 15.56 8.73 1.42
CA GLY A 126 16.93 8.87 0.93
C GLY A 126 17.00 9.15 -0.58
N GLU A 127 15.98 9.79 -1.16
CA GLU A 127 15.95 10.18 -2.59
C GLU A 127 16.59 11.55 -2.84
N ARG A 128 17.18 12.15 -1.80
CA ARG A 128 17.82 13.48 -1.83
C ARG A 128 19.29 13.36 -1.46
N SER A 129 20.11 14.18 -2.09
CA SER A 129 21.57 14.16 -1.94
C SER A 129 22.11 15.55 -1.59
N MET A 130 23.29 15.56 -0.97
CA MET A 130 24.02 16.76 -0.57
C MET A 130 25.48 16.68 -1.01
N PRO A 131 26.15 17.80 -1.32
CA PRO A 131 27.54 17.84 -1.80
C PRO A 131 28.56 17.63 -0.67
N PHE A 132 28.38 16.56 0.12
CA PHE A 132 29.22 16.22 1.27
C PHE A 132 30.31 15.19 0.94
N GLY A 133 30.29 14.63 -0.28
CA GLY A 133 31.29 13.70 -0.77
C GLY A 133 32.65 14.36 -0.98
N ARG A 134 33.64 13.54 -1.35
CA ARG A 134 34.96 14.05 -1.75
C ARG A 134 34.77 14.98 -2.95
N HIS A 135 35.53 16.09 -2.99
CA HIS A 135 35.42 17.08 -4.06
C HIS A 135 34.00 17.63 -4.29
N HIS A 136 33.18 17.71 -3.23
CA HIS A 136 31.78 18.17 -3.29
C HIS A 136 30.86 17.29 -4.15
N GLU A 137 31.22 16.02 -4.35
CA GLU A 137 30.31 15.05 -4.95
C GLU A 137 29.02 14.91 -4.12
N HIS A 138 27.91 14.76 -4.83
CA HIS A 138 26.62 14.55 -4.20
C HIS A 138 26.53 13.13 -3.65
N VAL A 139 26.31 13.02 -2.34
CA VAL A 139 26.02 11.76 -1.64
C VAL A 139 24.60 11.78 -1.11
N THR A 140 23.91 10.64 -1.21
CA THR A 140 22.58 10.46 -0.63
C THR A 140 22.63 10.70 0.88
N VAL A 141 21.66 11.45 1.40
CA VAL A 141 21.47 11.65 2.84
C VAL A 141 20.39 10.68 3.34
N ARG A 142 20.76 9.83 4.29
CA ARG A 142 19.87 8.88 4.95
C ARG A 142 19.29 9.49 6.22
N LEU A 143 17.97 9.62 6.27
CA LEU A 143 17.23 10.00 7.50
C LEU A 143 16.74 8.78 8.29
N ILE A 144 16.51 7.68 7.58
CA ILE A 144 16.05 6.39 8.10
C ILE A 144 16.89 5.32 7.43
N ASP A 145 17.30 4.32 8.20
CA ASP A 145 17.95 3.12 7.67
C ASP A 145 16.89 2.04 7.39
N PHE A 146 16.68 1.70 6.12
CA PHE A 146 15.75 0.65 5.71
C PHE A 146 16.43 -0.72 5.56
N ASP A 147 17.76 -0.76 5.55
CA ASP A 147 18.55 -1.98 5.42
C ASP A 147 18.82 -2.60 6.80
N ASP A 148 19.23 -1.78 7.76
CA ASP A 148 19.35 -2.13 9.17
C ASP A 148 18.32 -1.36 10.01
N LEU A 149 17.16 -1.97 10.23
CA LEU A 149 16.09 -1.34 10.98
C LEU A 149 16.46 -1.09 12.45
N ASP A 150 17.46 -1.78 13.02
CA ASP A 150 17.88 -1.58 14.41
C ASP A 150 18.77 -0.33 14.57
N ALA A 151 19.28 0.24 13.48
CA ALA A 151 20.02 1.51 13.49
C ALA A 151 19.12 2.75 13.69
N ASN A 152 17.80 2.56 13.76
CA ASN A 152 16.82 3.64 13.97
C ASN A 152 16.35 3.73 15.42
N LEU A 153 16.05 4.97 15.85
CA LEU A 153 15.40 5.24 17.12
C LEU A 153 13.88 5.26 16.94
N TYR A 154 13.16 4.44 17.71
CA TYR A 154 11.69 4.37 17.71
C TYR A 154 11.11 4.87 19.02
N VAL A 155 10.36 5.97 18.98
CA VAL A 155 9.75 6.60 20.15
C VAL A 155 8.24 6.69 19.98
N ALA A 156 7.49 6.31 21.01
CA ALA A 156 6.09 6.66 21.16
C ALA A 156 5.95 7.71 22.27
N THR A 157 5.17 8.75 22.03
CA THR A 157 4.86 9.78 23.03
C THR A 157 3.38 10.07 23.01
N THR A 158 2.86 10.55 24.12
CA THR A 158 1.50 11.05 24.23
C THR A 158 1.44 12.56 24.09
N GLN A 159 0.23 13.12 23.99
CA GLN A 159 -0.06 14.55 24.16
C GLN A 159 0.92 15.48 23.42
N TYR A 160 1.23 15.15 22.17
CA TYR A 160 2.24 15.83 21.36
C TYR A 160 1.69 17.18 20.89
N THR A 161 2.01 18.24 21.65
CA THR A 161 1.58 19.59 21.34
C THR A 161 2.43 20.20 20.22
N PHE A 162 1.78 20.86 19.27
CA PHE A 162 2.41 21.70 18.27
C PHE A 162 1.73 23.06 18.16
N ARG A 163 2.54 24.13 18.10
CA ARG A 163 2.11 25.53 18.05
C ARG A 163 2.57 26.19 16.76
N ALA A 164 1.64 26.56 15.89
CA ALA A 164 1.86 27.37 14.71
C ALA A 164 1.22 28.76 14.89
N GLY A 165 2.01 29.73 15.34
CA GLY A 165 1.51 31.07 15.66
C GLY A 165 0.41 31.01 16.73
N PRO A 166 -0.83 31.49 16.47
CA PRO A 166 -1.93 31.42 17.43
C PRO A 166 -2.60 30.03 17.50
N ALA A 167 -2.33 29.14 16.54
CA ALA A 167 -2.93 27.81 16.53
C ALA A 167 -2.10 26.83 17.38
N GLU A 168 -2.75 26.15 18.31
CA GLU A 168 -2.18 25.04 19.06
C GLU A 168 -3.05 23.81 18.88
N ARG A 169 -2.45 22.67 18.55
CA ARG A 169 -3.12 21.36 18.54
C ARG A 169 -2.26 20.35 19.27
N ARG A 170 -2.91 19.33 19.84
CA ARG A 170 -2.28 18.33 20.69
C ARG A 170 -2.76 16.96 20.27
N ALA A 171 -1.88 16.22 19.61
CA ALA A 171 -2.16 14.85 19.17
C ALA A 171 -2.07 13.89 20.35
N ASP A 172 -3.01 12.94 20.45
CA ASP A 172 -3.07 12.01 21.58
C ASP A 172 -1.85 11.07 21.64
N VAL A 173 -1.50 10.39 20.54
CA VAL A 173 -0.27 9.58 20.45
C VAL A 173 0.47 9.91 19.15
N VAL A 174 1.79 10.07 19.24
CA VAL A 174 2.66 10.26 18.07
C VAL A 174 3.79 9.25 18.08
N LEU A 175 4.00 8.60 16.94
CA LEU A 175 5.08 7.65 16.73
C LEU A 175 6.20 8.33 15.93
N LEU A 176 7.36 8.46 16.56
CA LEU A 176 8.53 9.12 16.01
C LEU A 176 9.62 8.12 15.62
N VAL A 177 10.14 8.26 14.40
CA VAL A 177 11.34 7.53 13.96
C VAL A 177 12.46 8.53 13.76
N ASN A 178 13.59 8.36 14.45
CA ASN A 178 14.73 9.28 14.42
C ASN A 178 14.33 10.75 14.68
N GLY A 179 13.27 10.97 15.47
CA GLY A 179 12.73 12.30 15.78
C GLY A 179 11.62 12.82 14.85
N PHE A 180 11.33 12.13 13.74
CA PHE A 180 10.28 12.54 12.80
C PHE A 180 8.91 11.96 13.19
N PRO A 181 7.85 12.77 13.37
CA PRO A 181 6.50 12.28 13.68
C PRO A 181 5.85 11.64 12.45
N LEU A 182 6.01 10.31 12.33
CA LEU A 182 5.57 9.55 11.15
C LEU A 182 4.10 9.12 11.24
N VAL A 183 3.59 8.84 12.43
CA VAL A 183 2.19 8.43 12.63
C VAL A 183 1.56 9.25 13.73
N ILE A 184 0.36 9.74 13.47
CA ILE A 184 -0.47 10.46 14.44
C ILE A 184 -1.69 9.59 14.71
N VAL A 185 -1.95 9.33 15.99
CA VAL A 185 -3.12 8.57 16.44
C VAL A 185 -3.99 9.49 17.28
N GLU A 186 -5.26 9.60 16.90
CA GLU A 186 -6.30 10.25 17.69
C GLU A 186 -7.21 9.19 18.34
N ALA A 187 -7.27 9.23 19.67
CA ALA A 187 -8.06 8.31 20.46
C ALA A 187 -9.33 8.98 20.95
N LYS A 188 -10.43 8.22 21.01
CA LYS A 188 -11.70 8.69 21.57
C LYS A 188 -12.22 7.74 22.62
N THR A 189 -13.19 8.22 23.40
CA THR A 189 -13.73 7.45 24.50
C THR A 189 -14.67 6.34 24.03
N PRO A 190 -14.51 5.09 24.50
CA PRO A 190 -15.38 3.97 24.13
C PRO A 190 -16.73 4.02 24.84
N VAL A 191 -16.87 4.85 25.89
CA VAL A 191 -18.05 4.84 26.77
C VAL A 191 -19.21 5.69 26.25
N ARG A 192 -18.95 6.64 25.35
CA ARG A 192 -20.00 7.49 24.76
C ARG A 192 -20.37 6.94 23.38
N ASN A 193 -21.59 6.40 23.24
CA ASN A 193 -22.04 5.79 21.98
C ASN A 193 -22.10 6.76 20.78
N ALA A 194 -22.24 8.07 21.04
CA ALA A 194 -22.22 9.10 19.99
C ALA A 194 -20.82 9.43 19.48
N VAL A 195 -19.76 8.91 20.13
CA VAL A 195 -18.37 9.17 19.78
C VAL A 195 -17.77 7.92 19.15
N SER A 196 -17.04 8.09 18.05
CA SER A 196 -16.39 7.02 17.28
C SER A 196 -15.04 7.45 16.73
N TRP A 197 -14.32 6.54 16.09
CA TRP A 197 -13.11 6.84 15.32
C TRP A 197 -13.34 7.98 14.31
N LEU A 198 -14.55 8.15 13.78
CA LEU A 198 -14.85 9.18 12.80
C LEU A 198 -14.68 10.59 13.38
N ASP A 199 -14.92 10.77 14.69
CA ASP A 199 -14.71 12.05 15.36
C ASP A 199 -13.22 12.37 15.50
N GLY A 200 -12.39 11.36 15.79
CA GLY A 200 -10.93 11.50 15.76
C GLY A 200 -10.39 11.77 14.35
N ALA A 201 -10.92 11.07 13.35
CA ALA A 201 -10.54 11.29 11.96
C ALA A 201 -10.94 12.68 11.47
N ARG A 202 -12.12 13.18 11.83
CA ARG A 202 -12.56 14.58 11.58
C ARG A 202 -11.66 15.59 12.27
N GLN A 203 -11.26 15.34 13.52
CA GLN A 203 -10.34 16.22 14.23
C GLN A 203 -8.98 16.33 13.52
N ILE A 204 -8.47 15.22 12.97
CA ILE A 204 -7.27 15.26 12.15
C ILE A 204 -7.52 16.05 10.85
N HIS A 205 -8.53 15.65 10.07
CA HIS A 205 -8.77 16.15 8.71
C HIS A 205 -9.28 17.60 8.65
N ASP A 206 -10.30 17.94 9.45
CA ASP A 206 -10.99 19.23 9.36
C ASP A 206 -10.33 20.32 10.24
N ASP A 207 -9.56 19.90 11.24
CA ASP A 207 -8.95 20.77 12.24
C ASP A 207 -7.41 20.74 12.17
N TYR A 208 -6.75 19.62 12.48
CA TYR A 208 -5.29 19.62 12.58
C TYR A 208 -4.60 19.92 11.24
N GLU A 209 -4.99 19.23 10.16
CA GLU A 209 -4.42 19.44 8.82
C GLU A 209 -4.62 20.88 8.32
N ARG A 210 -5.69 21.55 8.77
CA ARG A 210 -6.02 22.93 8.38
C ARG A 210 -5.25 23.98 9.19
N TYR A 211 -5.19 23.82 10.51
CA TYR A 211 -4.64 24.85 11.39
C TYR A 211 -3.15 24.65 11.70
N VAL A 212 -2.67 23.40 11.69
CA VAL A 212 -1.26 23.03 11.91
C VAL A 212 -0.72 22.06 10.84
N PRO A 213 -0.84 22.37 9.53
CA PRO A 213 -0.34 21.51 8.45
C PRO A 213 1.15 21.17 8.57
N GLU A 214 1.94 22.01 9.23
CA GLU A 214 3.37 21.79 9.46
C GLU A 214 3.65 20.43 10.11
N LEU A 215 2.81 20.03 11.08
CA LEU A 215 2.94 18.76 11.80
C LEU A 215 2.83 17.54 10.87
N PHE A 216 2.15 17.69 9.75
CA PHE A 216 1.89 16.63 8.79
C PHE A 216 2.91 16.58 7.65
N THR A 217 3.91 17.45 7.64
CA THR A 217 4.97 17.43 6.61
C THR A 217 5.77 16.11 6.60
N PRO A 218 6.20 15.49 7.72
CA PRO A 218 6.84 14.17 7.70
C PRO A 218 5.85 12.99 7.82
N ASN A 219 4.54 13.25 8.01
CA ASN A 219 3.56 12.22 8.33
C ASN A 219 3.46 11.17 7.22
N VAL A 220 3.34 9.89 7.59
CA VAL A 220 3.10 8.76 6.68
C VAL A 220 1.60 8.54 6.55
N PHE A 221 0.93 8.27 7.67
CA PHE A 221 -0.52 8.12 7.77
C PHE A 221 -1.03 8.50 9.17
N CYS A 222 -2.34 8.63 9.28
CA CYS A 222 -3.04 8.94 10.51
C CYS A 222 -3.93 7.75 10.92
N VAL A 223 -4.15 7.59 12.21
CA VAL A 223 -5.03 6.57 12.79
C VAL A 223 -6.05 7.24 13.69
N ALA A 224 -7.29 6.76 13.65
CA ALA A 224 -8.31 7.13 14.61
C ALA A 224 -8.98 5.88 15.20
N THR A 225 -9.23 5.90 16.50
CA THR A 225 -9.88 4.79 17.21
C THR A 225 -10.61 5.24 18.45
N GLU A 226 -11.80 4.70 18.69
CA GLU A 226 -12.51 4.77 19.97
C GLU A 226 -12.32 3.52 20.84
N GLY A 227 -11.39 2.63 20.46
CA GLY A 227 -11.13 1.35 21.12
C GLY A 227 -12.04 0.20 20.68
N LYS A 228 -13.15 0.48 19.96
CA LYS A 228 -14.04 -0.55 19.38
C LYS A 228 -13.74 -0.83 17.92
N ASP A 229 -13.35 0.20 17.19
CA ASP A 229 -12.94 0.14 15.80
C ASP A 229 -11.68 0.99 15.60
N LEU A 230 -10.93 0.67 14.55
CA LEU A 230 -9.74 1.41 14.15
C LEU A 230 -9.78 1.64 12.65
N ARG A 231 -9.51 2.88 12.26
CA ARG A 231 -9.38 3.30 10.88
C ARG A 231 -8.12 4.10 10.68
N TYR A 232 -7.57 4.02 9.49
CA TYR A 232 -6.41 4.82 9.09
C TYR A 232 -6.60 5.41 7.70
N GLY A 233 -5.91 6.50 7.45
CA GLY A 233 -5.95 7.21 6.18
C GLY A 233 -4.71 8.09 5.99
N ALA A 234 -4.49 8.51 4.75
CA ALA A 234 -3.49 9.54 4.43
C ALA A 234 -4.04 10.94 4.74
N ILE A 235 -3.14 11.92 4.79
CA ILE A 235 -3.48 13.35 4.84
C ILE A 235 -4.35 13.77 3.64
N HIS A 236 -5.31 14.66 3.86
CA HIS A 236 -6.36 15.07 2.91
C HIS A 236 -7.20 13.91 2.31
N MET A 237 -7.12 12.70 2.85
CA MET A 237 -7.95 11.59 2.39
C MET A 237 -9.39 11.82 2.86
N PRO A 238 -10.39 11.80 1.95
CA PRO A 238 -11.79 11.86 2.35
C PRO A 238 -12.11 10.80 3.40
N LEU A 239 -12.84 11.19 4.44
CA LEU A 239 -13.07 10.36 5.63
C LEU A 239 -13.79 9.04 5.30
N GLU A 240 -14.63 9.02 4.27
CA GLU A 240 -15.29 7.82 3.77
C GLU A 240 -14.32 6.78 3.15
N LEU A 241 -13.09 7.20 2.81
CA LEU A 241 -12.05 6.32 2.27
C LEU A 241 -11.08 5.82 3.34
N TRP A 242 -11.19 6.29 4.59
CA TRP A 242 -10.39 5.76 5.70
C TRP A 242 -10.76 4.29 5.94
N GLY A 243 -9.75 3.42 5.90
CA GLY A 243 -9.93 1.98 5.81
C GLY A 243 -9.65 1.25 7.12
N PRO A 244 -10.23 0.04 7.32
CA PRO A 244 -9.82 -0.83 8.41
C PRO A 244 -8.42 -1.40 8.16
N TRP A 245 -7.69 -1.72 9.23
CA TRP A 245 -6.60 -2.68 9.16
C TRP A 245 -7.12 -4.04 9.61
N ARG A 246 -6.89 -5.11 8.85
CA ARG A 246 -7.31 -6.46 9.26
C ARG A 246 -6.10 -7.37 9.30
N VAL A 247 -5.98 -8.10 10.39
CA VAL A 247 -4.91 -9.06 10.62
C VAL A 247 -5.31 -10.38 9.96
N THR A 248 -4.61 -10.80 8.91
CA THR A 248 -4.88 -12.06 8.21
C THR A 248 -4.31 -13.27 8.97
N GLU A 249 -4.91 -14.45 8.85
CA GLU A 249 -4.47 -15.68 9.58
C GLU A 249 -2.98 -16.01 9.39
N LYS A 250 -2.39 -15.60 8.26
CA LYS A 250 -0.97 -15.83 7.92
C LYS A 250 0.00 -14.89 8.64
N SER A 251 -0.48 -13.87 9.35
CA SER A 251 0.37 -12.88 10.03
C SER A 251 0.93 -13.35 11.38
N GLY A 252 0.65 -14.59 11.79
CA GLY A 252 1.27 -15.25 12.95
C GLY A 252 0.75 -14.83 14.32
N PHE A 253 -0.28 -13.99 14.38
CA PHE A 253 -0.91 -13.55 15.63
C PHE A 253 -1.86 -14.64 16.18
N PHE A 254 -1.34 -15.52 17.04
CA PHE A 254 -2.15 -16.44 17.84
C PHE A 254 -2.45 -15.81 19.22
N GLY A 255 -3.68 -15.33 19.44
CA GLY A 255 -4.10 -14.78 20.74
C GLY A 255 -5.58 -14.37 20.86
N LYS A 256 -6.22 -14.87 21.92
CA LYS A 256 -7.56 -14.68 22.57
C LYS A 256 -8.65 -13.77 21.95
N THR A 257 -9.71 -14.40 21.45
CA THR A 257 -10.98 -13.84 20.95
C THR A 257 -11.69 -12.79 21.85
N GLY A 258 -11.71 -11.53 21.40
CA GLY A 258 -12.58 -10.44 21.90
C GLY A 258 -12.58 -9.21 20.96
N LEU A 259 -13.56 -8.30 21.05
CA LEU A 259 -13.64 -7.10 20.19
C LEU A 259 -12.52 -6.08 20.49
N LEU A 260 -12.16 -5.93 21.78
CA LEU A 260 -10.99 -5.14 22.22
C LEU A 260 -9.68 -5.80 21.82
N ASP A 261 -9.66 -7.13 21.80
CA ASP A 261 -8.57 -7.90 21.24
C ASP A 261 -8.43 -7.70 19.71
N ALA A 262 -9.51 -7.39 18.99
CA ALA A 262 -9.44 -7.10 17.57
C ALA A 262 -8.78 -5.74 17.26
N VAL A 263 -9.05 -4.67 18.03
CA VAL A 263 -8.32 -3.38 17.89
C VAL A 263 -6.89 -3.54 18.39
N GLY A 264 -6.68 -4.25 19.50
CA GLY A 264 -5.34 -4.56 20.00
C GLY A 264 -4.45 -5.20 18.93
N ARG A 265 -4.93 -6.28 18.30
CA ARG A 265 -4.21 -6.93 17.18
C ARG A 265 -3.98 -6.02 15.98
N GLN A 266 -4.90 -5.08 15.70
CA GLN A 266 -4.72 -4.11 14.63
C GLN A 266 -3.60 -3.12 14.94
N VAL A 267 -3.56 -2.59 16.16
CA VAL A 267 -2.48 -1.74 16.66
C VAL A 267 -1.15 -2.51 16.60
N GLU A 268 -1.11 -3.73 17.13
CA GLU A 268 0.09 -4.56 17.15
C GLU A 268 0.53 -5.06 15.78
N SER A 269 -0.30 -4.90 14.74
CA SER A 269 0.03 -5.27 13.37
C SER A 269 0.43 -4.05 12.53
N LEU A 270 -0.45 -3.04 12.43
CA LEU A 270 -0.27 -1.84 11.61
C LEU A 270 0.84 -0.93 12.14
N LEU A 271 0.87 -0.70 13.45
CA LEU A 271 1.73 0.30 14.07
C LEU A 271 3.11 -0.25 14.45
N ARG A 272 3.48 -1.46 14.01
CA ARG A 272 4.84 -1.97 14.24
C ARG A 272 5.85 -1.12 13.48
N PRO A 273 7.04 -0.87 14.05
CA PRO A 273 8.09 -0.09 13.39
C PRO A 273 8.39 -0.53 11.95
N ASN A 274 8.55 -1.83 11.72
CA ASN A 274 8.83 -2.37 10.40
C ASN A 274 7.66 -2.19 9.41
N VAL A 275 6.42 -2.24 9.88
CA VAL A 275 5.23 -2.03 9.03
C VAL A 275 5.08 -0.54 8.68
N VAL A 276 5.25 0.36 9.64
CA VAL A 276 5.23 1.81 9.40
C VAL A 276 6.30 2.21 8.39
N LEU A 277 7.53 1.72 8.56
CA LEU A 277 8.63 2.01 7.64
C LEU A 277 8.44 1.35 6.27
N ASP A 278 7.86 0.16 6.20
CA ASP A 278 7.51 -0.46 4.92
C ASP A 278 6.42 0.33 4.20
N VAL A 279 5.41 0.84 4.91
CA VAL A 279 4.37 1.70 4.32
C VAL A 279 4.97 3.00 3.80
N LEU A 280 5.88 3.61 4.55
CA LEU A 280 6.63 4.78 4.09
C LEU A 280 7.44 4.50 2.83
N ALA A 281 8.24 3.43 2.81
CA ALA A 281 9.15 3.13 1.71
C ALA A 281 8.42 2.65 0.45
N ASN A 282 7.44 1.75 0.61
CA ASN A 282 6.94 0.93 -0.50
C ASN A 282 5.43 1.06 -0.74
N PHE A 283 4.67 1.59 0.22
CA PHE A 283 3.20 1.63 0.14
C PHE A 283 2.58 3.01 0.30
N SER A 284 3.37 4.04 0.03
CA SER A 284 2.91 5.44 -0.05
C SER A 284 3.19 5.98 -1.45
N LEU A 285 2.21 6.62 -2.06
CA LEU A 285 2.30 7.20 -3.40
C LEU A 285 1.75 8.62 -3.41
N PHE A 286 2.27 9.42 -4.33
CA PHE A 286 1.74 10.74 -4.63
C PHE A 286 1.23 10.73 -6.07
N ALA A 287 0.03 11.23 -6.26
CA ALA A 287 -0.65 11.16 -7.55
C ALA A 287 -1.43 12.43 -7.83
N THR A 288 -1.73 12.70 -9.10
CA THR A 288 -2.55 13.85 -9.49
C THR A 288 -3.88 13.37 -10.03
N ASP A 289 -4.99 13.86 -9.46
CA ASP A 289 -6.33 13.51 -9.94
C ASP A 289 -6.72 14.27 -11.21
N LYS A 290 -7.87 13.90 -11.80
CA LYS A 290 -8.43 14.56 -13.00
C LYS A 290 -8.72 16.05 -12.81
N LYS A 291 -8.84 16.53 -11.56
CA LYS A 291 -9.03 17.95 -11.20
C LYS A 291 -7.70 18.65 -10.93
N LYS A 292 -6.57 18.05 -11.30
CA LYS A 292 -5.20 18.54 -11.08
C LYS A 292 -4.83 18.74 -9.61
N ARG A 293 -5.49 18.01 -8.69
CA ARG A 293 -5.17 18.05 -7.27
C ARG A 293 -4.14 16.98 -6.96
N ARG A 294 -3.10 17.35 -6.22
CA ARG A 294 -2.11 16.38 -5.69
C ARG A 294 -2.73 15.64 -4.52
N LEU A 295 -2.61 14.32 -4.54
CA LEU A 295 -3.15 13.38 -3.55
C LEU A 295 -2.00 12.56 -2.97
N LYS A 296 -2.11 12.22 -1.69
CA LYS A 296 -1.34 11.14 -1.08
C LYS A 296 -2.20 9.89 -0.98
N ILE A 297 -1.64 8.75 -1.34
CA ILE A 297 -2.29 7.45 -1.30
C ILE A 297 -1.45 6.52 -0.44
N VAL A 298 -2.09 5.85 0.52
CA VAL A 298 -1.50 4.74 1.28
C VAL A 298 -2.22 3.44 0.94
N CYS A 299 -1.54 2.31 1.02
CA CYS A 299 -2.15 1.01 0.70
C CYS A 299 -3.30 0.66 1.65
N ARG A 300 -4.20 -0.21 1.18
CA ARG A 300 -5.12 -0.99 2.03
C ARG A 300 -4.43 -2.26 2.54
N TYR A 301 -4.92 -2.85 3.64
CA TYR A 301 -4.26 -4.00 4.28
C TYR A 301 -4.10 -5.20 3.32
N GLN A 302 -5.11 -5.49 2.51
CA GLN A 302 -5.07 -6.58 1.54
C GLN A 302 -4.05 -6.33 0.43
N GLN A 303 -3.82 -5.06 0.06
CA GLN A 303 -2.83 -4.67 -0.93
C GLN A 303 -1.42 -4.83 -0.34
N TYR A 304 -1.24 -4.41 0.91
CA TYR A 304 0.01 -4.62 1.66
C TYR A 304 0.35 -6.11 1.76
N ASP A 305 -0.59 -6.94 2.21
CA ASP A 305 -0.39 -8.37 2.41
C ASP A 305 -0.10 -9.10 1.08
N ALA A 306 -0.85 -8.81 0.02
CA ALA A 306 -0.67 -9.46 -1.28
C ALA A 306 0.65 -9.06 -1.94
N ALA A 307 1.03 -7.78 -1.91
CA ALA A 307 2.31 -7.32 -2.46
C ALA A 307 3.50 -7.95 -1.73
N ASN A 308 3.43 -8.01 -0.40
CA ASN A 308 4.46 -8.66 0.41
C ASN A 308 4.58 -10.15 0.10
N GLN A 309 3.46 -10.85 -0.09
CA GLN A 309 3.49 -12.26 -0.50
C GLN A 309 4.12 -12.46 -1.88
N ILE A 310 3.83 -11.57 -2.85
CA ILE A 310 4.48 -11.59 -4.16
C ILE A 310 6.00 -11.42 -4.01
N VAL A 311 6.44 -10.39 -3.29
CA VAL A 311 7.86 -10.10 -3.07
C VAL A 311 8.57 -11.27 -2.41
N GLN A 312 7.99 -11.82 -1.34
CA GLN A 312 8.56 -12.97 -0.63
C GLN A 312 8.67 -14.21 -1.52
N ARG A 313 7.66 -14.48 -2.35
CA ARG A 313 7.71 -15.62 -3.30
C ARG A 313 8.78 -15.44 -4.38
N VAL A 314 8.96 -14.22 -4.89
CA VAL A 314 10.03 -13.93 -5.86
C VAL A 314 11.40 -14.08 -5.21
N LEU A 315 11.58 -13.58 -3.98
CA LEU A 315 12.83 -13.74 -3.22
C LEU A 315 13.14 -15.20 -2.89
N ALA A 316 12.10 -16.00 -2.60
CA ALA A 316 12.24 -17.44 -2.35
C ALA A 316 12.62 -18.23 -3.62
N GLY A 317 12.45 -17.67 -4.81
CA GLY A 317 12.83 -18.30 -6.07
C GLY A 317 11.76 -19.23 -6.67
N ALA A 318 10.80 -19.71 -5.86
CA ALA A 318 9.73 -20.60 -6.28
C ALA A 318 8.51 -20.53 -5.33
N PRO A 319 7.31 -20.93 -5.78
CA PRO A 319 6.95 -21.23 -7.17
C PRO A 319 6.98 -19.97 -8.05
N ARG A 320 7.31 -20.10 -9.34
CA ARG A 320 7.37 -18.98 -10.30
C ARG A 320 6.00 -18.50 -10.80
N LYS A 321 4.94 -18.82 -10.04
CA LYS A 321 3.57 -18.43 -10.35
C LYS A 321 2.74 -18.18 -9.10
N GLY A 322 1.67 -17.42 -9.25
CA GLY A 322 0.66 -17.30 -8.21
C GLY A 322 -0.59 -16.57 -8.67
N LEU A 323 -1.74 -17.02 -8.16
CA LEU A 323 -3.03 -16.42 -8.43
C LEU A 323 -3.49 -15.59 -7.23
N ILE A 324 -3.83 -14.32 -7.47
CA ILE A 324 -4.37 -13.39 -6.48
C ILE A 324 -5.83 -13.12 -6.85
N TRP A 325 -6.74 -13.51 -5.96
CA TRP A 325 -8.17 -13.24 -6.13
C TRP A 325 -8.59 -12.08 -5.23
N HIS A 326 -8.72 -10.90 -5.82
CA HIS A 326 -9.15 -9.69 -5.12
C HIS A 326 -10.37 -9.12 -5.83
N PHE A 327 -11.49 -8.97 -5.12
CA PHE A 327 -12.77 -8.56 -5.69
C PHE A 327 -12.65 -7.26 -6.51
N GLN A 328 -13.49 -7.09 -7.53
CA GLN A 328 -13.45 -5.90 -8.38
C GLN A 328 -13.68 -4.62 -7.53
N GLY A 329 -12.90 -3.56 -7.77
CA GLY A 329 -12.95 -2.33 -6.96
C GLY A 329 -12.12 -2.35 -5.68
N SER A 330 -11.48 -3.48 -5.33
CA SER A 330 -10.57 -3.57 -4.17
C SER A 330 -9.24 -2.80 -4.32
N GLY A 331 -8.92 -2.33 -5.54
CA GLY A 331 -7.68 -1.60 -5.85
C GLY A 331 -6.54 -2.48 -6.34
N LYS A 332 -6.82 -3.47 -7.21
CA LYS A 332 -5.82 -4.37 -7.81
C LYS A 332 -4.68 -3.63 -8.55
N SER A 333 -5.01 -2.54 -9.25
CA SER A 333 -4.04 -1.74 -9.99
C SER A 333 -3.01 -1.09 -9.05
N LEU A 334 -3.47 -0.55 -7.91
CA LEU A 334 -2.58 -0.04 -6.85
C LEU A 334 -1.69 -1.14 -6.28
N LEU A 335 -2.27 -2.32 -5.99
CA LEU A 335 -1.52 -3.49 -5.53
C LEU A 335 -0.36 -3.83 -6.50
N MET A 336 -0.60 -3.84 -7.81
CA MET A 336 0.47 -4.11 -8.78
C MET A 336 1.56 -3.05 -8.76
N VAL A 337 1.21 -1.76 -8.62
CA VAL A 337 2.18 -0.67 -8.52
C VAL A 337 3.04 -0.81 -7.26
N PHE A 338 2.42 -1.04 -6.09
CA PHE A 338 3.15 -1.25 -4.83
C PHE A 338 4.07 -2.47 -4.91
N ALA A 339 3.58 -3.59 -5.43
CA ALA A 339 4.39 -4.79 -5.63
C ALA A 339 5.57 -4.52 -6.57
N ALA A 340 5.33 -3.83 -7.69
CA ALA A 340 6.36 -3.50 -8.67
C ALA A 340 7.46 -2.60 -8.08
N GLN A 341 7.08 -1.54 -7.36
CA GLN A 341 8.03 -0.65 -6.68
C GLN A 341 8.86 -1.43 -5.65
N LYS A 342 8.19 -2.19 -4.78
CA LYS A 342 8.88 -2.95 -3.74
C LYS A 342 9.84 -4.00 -4.31
N LEU A 343 9.44 -4.73 -5.36
CA LEU A 343 10.31 -5.68 -6.07
C LEU A 343 11.55 -5.00 -6.64
N ARG A 344 11.40 -3.82 -7.23
CA ARG A 344 12.52 -3.06 -7.81
C ARG A 344 13.54 -2.59 -6.79
N LEU A 345 13.10 -2.31 -5.56
CA LEU A 345 13.96 -1.91 -4.45
C LEU A 345 14.67 -3.08 -3.76
N GLN A 346 14.34 -4.34 -4.10
CA GLN A 346 15.04 -5.49 -3.55
C GLN A 346 16.41 -5.68 -4.19
N ALA A 347 17.48 -5.38 -3.44
CA ALA A 347 18.86 -5.60 -3.88
C ALA A 347 19.13 -7.06 -4.29
N ALA A 348 18.54 -8.02 -3.57
CA ALA A 348 18.65 -9.46 -3.86
C ALA A 348 18.14 -9.84 -5.27
N LEU A 349 17.24 -9.04 -5.87
CA LEU A 349 16.69 -9.28 -7.20
C LEU A 349 17.52 -8.65 -8.33
N ARG A 350 18.63 -7.98 -8.00
CA ARG A 350 19.61 -7.41 -8.96
C ARG A 350 18.95 -6.55 -10.04
N ASN A 351 18.22 -5.52 -9.60
CA ASN A 351 17.46 -4.59 -10.46
C ASN A 351 16.49 -5.32 -11.41
N PRO A 352 15.43 -5.96 -10.91
CA PRO A 352 14.52 -6.74 -11.74
C PRO A 352 13.75 -5.87 -12.74
N THR A 353 13.27 -6.50 -13.82
CA THR A 353 12.29 -5.89 -14.72
C THR A 353 10.90 -6.36 -14.30
N VAL A 354 9.97 -5.42 -14.10
CA VAL A 354 8.59 -5.75 -13.71
C VAL A 354 7.66 -5.35 -14.85
N LEU A 355 6.92 -6.31 -15.40
CA LEU A 355 5.91 -6.07 -16.42
C LEU A 355 4.54 -6.03 -15.74
N ILE A 356 3.78 -4.97 -16.02
CA ILE A 356 2.35 -4.89 -15.70
C ILE A 356 1.60 -5.07 -17.00
N VAL A 357 0.92 -6.21 -17.15
CA VAL A 357 0.18 -6.58 -18.35
C VAL A 357 -1.30 -6.40 -18.08
N VAL A 358 -1.96 -5.52 -18.83
CA VAL A 358 -3.40 -5.31 -18.74
C VAL A 358 -4.11 -5.79 -20.00
N ASP A 359 -5.40 -6.13 -19.85
CA ASP A 359 -6.21 -6.67 -20.95
C ASP A 359 -6.62 -5.59 -21.95
N ARG A 360 -7.09 -4.44 -21.46
CA ARG A 360 -7.74 -3.43 -22.33
C ARG A 360 -6.73 -2.47 -22.95
N VAL A 361 -7.06 -2.01 -24.17
CA VAL A 361 -6.39 -0.90 -24.87
C VAL A 361 -6.43 0.39 -24.04
N ASP A 362 -7.44 0.54 -23.17
CA ASP A 362 -7.53 1.64 -22.21
C ASP A 362 -6.66 1.40 -20.96
N LEU A 363 -5.36 1.25 -21.19
CA LEU A 363 -4.31 1.38 -20.17
C LEU A 363 -4.54 2.63 -19.29
N ASP A 364 -5.10 3.67 -19.90
CA ASP A 364 -5.33 4.98 -19.30
C ASP A 364 -6.54 5.06 -18.35
N ALA A 365 -7.48 4.12 -18.37
CA ALA A 365 -8.67 4.23 -17.52
C ALA A 365 -8.45 3.69 -16.10
N GLN A 366 -7.51 2.76 -15.89
CA GLN A 366 -7.35 2.07 -14.59
C GLN A 366 -6.06 2.42 -13.86
N ILE A 367 -4.96 2.65 -14.58
CA ILE A 367 -3.73 3.20 -14.00
C ILE A 367 -3.73 4.73 -14.19
N SER A 368 -4.20 5.26 -15.33
CA SER A 368 -4.18 6.72 -15.57
C SER A 368 -5.36 7.55 -15.02
N ALA A 369 -6.44 6.93 -14.53
CA ALA A 369 -7.52 7.70 -13.87
C ALA A 369 -7.10 8.26 -12.50
N THR A 370 -6.05 7.69 -11.89
CA THR A 370 -5.50 8.10 -10.60
C THR A 370 -4.03 8.54 -10.69
N PHE A 371 -3.27 8.10 -11.70
CA PHE A 371 -1.84 8.41 -11.83
C PHE A 371 -1.48 9.00 -13.19
N HIS A 372 -0.64 10.03 -13.25
CA HIS A 372 0.13 10.25 -14.46
C HIS A 372 1.34 9.32 -14.47
N ALA A 373 1.76 8.80 -15.62
CA ALA A 373 2.94 7.94 -15.74
C ALA A 373 4.22 8.60 -15.16
N SER A 374 4.26 9.94 -15.14
CA SER A 374 5.31 10.75 -14.51
C SER A 374 5.37 10.64 -12.99
N ASP A 375 4.29 10.21 -12.33
CA ASP A 375 4.18 10.17 -10.88
C ASP A 375 4.87 8.94 -10.28
N ILE A 376 5.21 7.93 -11.09
CA ILE A 376 5.81 6.68 -10.63
C ILE A 376 7.23 6.58 -11.21
N PRO A 377 8.27 6.60 -10.34
CA PRO A 377 9.65 6.49 -10.78
C PRO A 377 9.92 5.21 -11.59
N ASN A 378 10.71 5.33 -12.66
CA ASN A 378 11.12 4.21 -13.51
C ASN A 378 9.97 3.42 -14.15
N LEU A 379 8.81 4.04 -14.34
CA LEU A 379 7.69 3.48 -15.10
C LEU A 379 7.79 3.92 -16.58
N VAL A 380 7.61 2.96 -17.49
CA VAL A 380 7.53 3.21 -18.94
C VAL A 380 6.32 2.47 -19.50
N LYS A 381 5.56 3.15 -20.36
CA LYS A 381 4.47 2.56 -21.14
C LYS A 381 5.04 2.09 -22.47
N ALA A 382 4.84 0.82 -22.81
CA ALA A 382 5.12 0.33 -24.16
C ALA A 382 3.91 0.65 -25.03
N GLU A 383 4.05 1.57 -25.98
CA GLU A 383 2.95 2.06 -26.82
C GLU A 383 2.69 1.14 -28.02
N SER A 384 3.73 0.49 -28.56
CA SER A 384 3.63 -0.44 -29.69
C SER A 384 4.22 -1.82 -29.41
N ARG A 385 4.05 -2.75 -30.35
CA ARG A 385 4.64 -4.11 -30.31
C ARG A 385 6.15 -4.05 -30.43
N GLU A 386 6.63 -3.26 -31.37
CA GLU A 386 8.05 -3.03 -31.64
C GLU A 386 8.74 -2.37 -30.44
N GLU A 387 8.04 -1.45 -29.76
CA GLU A 387 8.58 -0.85 -28.55
C GLU A 387 8.67 -1.86 -27.40
N LEU A 388 7.64 -2.68 -27.17
CA LEU A 388 7.70 -3.73 -26.15
C LEU A 388 8.86 -4.69 -26.43
N GLU A 389 8.98 -5.16 -27.67
CA GLU A 389 10.07 -6.04 -28.08
C GLU A 389 11.43 -5.38 -27.84
N ARG A 390 11.61 -4.12 -28.28
CA ARG A 390 12.84 -3.36 -28.07
C ARG A 390 13.19 -3.24 -26.60
N LEU A 391 12.23 -2.88 -25.75
CA LEU A 391 12.45 -2.72 -24.31
C LEU A 391 12.91 -4.03 -23.65
N LEU A 392 12.30 -5.16 -24.04
CA LEU A 392 12.64 -6.48 -23.50
C LEU A 392 13.99 -6.98 -24.00
N ARG A 393 14.28 -6.83 -25.30
CA ARG A 393 15.54 -7.26 -25.91
C ARG A 393 16.73 -6.42 -25.47
N GLN A 394 16.52 -5.13 -25.23
CA GLN A 394 17.54 -4.23 -24.67
C GLN A 394 17.73 -4.39 -23.16
N ASP A 395 17.07 -5.38 -22.54
CA ASP A 395 17.17 -5.64 -21.11
C ASP A 395 16.81 -4.41 -20.25
N THR A 396 15.73 -3.71 -20.62
CA THR A 396 15.32 -2.49 -19.92
C THR A 396 14.88 -2.80 -18.49
N ARG A 397 15.57 -2.22 -17.50
CA ARG A 397 15.35 -2.45 -16.07
C ARG A 397 14.41 -1.44 -15.46
N LYS A 398 13.14 -1.52 -15.85
CA LYS A 398 12.07 -0.58 -15.47
C LYS A 398 10.79 -1.34 -15.14
N ILE A 399 9.80 -0.60 -14.64
CA ILE A 399 8.41 -1.05 -14.58
C ILE A 399 7.81 -0.78 -15.95
N ILE A 400 7.52 -1.82 -16.72
CA ILE A 400 6.99 -1.72 -18.08
C ILE A 400 5.50 -2.00 -18.02
N ILE A 401 4.67 -1.02 -18.38
CA ILE A 401 3.24 -1.26 -18.57
C ILE A 401 2.99 -1.59 -20.04
N THR A 402 2.29 -2.69 -20.28
CA THR A 402 1.94 -3.16 -21.62
C THR A 402 0.57 -3.81 -21.65
N THR A 403 0.09 -4.14 -22.85
CA THR A 403 -1.15 -4.91 -23.05
C THR A 403 -0.82 -6.31 -23.55
N ILE A 404 -1.69 -7.29 -23.27
CA ILE A 404 -1.46 -8.67 -23.72
C ILE A 404 -1.37 -8.79 -25.25
N PHE A 405 -2.12 -7.96 -25.98
CA PHE A 405 -2.14 -7.93 -27.44
C PHE A 405 -0.80 -7.56 -28.09
N LYS A 406 0.14 -7.01 -27.30
CA LYS A 406 1.48 -6.67 -27.81
C LYS A 406 2.41 -7.88 -27.94
N PHE A 407 1.99 -9.05 -27.44
CA PHE A 407 2.71 -10.32 -27.63
C PHE A 407 2.22 -11.12 -28.86
N ALA A 408 1.28 -10.59 -29.64
CA ALA A 408 0.65 -11.34 -30.73
C ALA A 408 1.63 -11.80 -31.82
N ASP A 409 2.65 -11.00 -32.12
CA ASP A 409 3.60 -11.29 -33.20
C ASP A 409 4.83 -12.07 -32.72
N VAL A 410 4.92 -12.38 -31.42
CA VAL A 410 6.03 -13.19 -30.88
C VAL A 410 6.07 -14.55 -31.58
N GLY A 411 7.22 -14.88 -32.15
CA GLY A 411 7.44 -16.15 -32.86
C GLY A 411 6.82 -16.22 -34.27
N ALA A 412 6.32 -15.10 -34.82
CA ALA A 412 6.03 -14.97 -36.25
C ALA A 412 7.33 -14.73 -37.05
N ASP A 413 7.31 -14.96 -38.37
CA ASP A 413 8.49 -15.11 -39.25
C ASP A 413 9.67 -14.14 -39.00
N ASP A 414 9.40 -12.87 -38.69
CA ASP A 414 10.41 -11.83 -38.45
C ASP A 414 10.67 -11.50 -36.96
N HIS A 415 9.99 -12.18 -36.02
CA HIS A 415 10.05 -11.91 -34.58
C HIS A 415 10.58 -13.11 -33.78
N PRO A 416 11.54 -12.91 -32.86
CA PRO A 416 12.11 -14.00 -32.09
C PRO A 416 11.07 -14.64 -31.15
N PRO A 417 11.10 -15.98 -30.95
CA PRO A 417 10.17 -16.67 -30.07
C PRO A 417 10.44 -16.36 -28.58
N ILE A 418 11.68 -16.00 -28.24
CA ILE A 418 12.10 -15.60 -26.89
C ILE A 418 12.54 -14.13 -26.96
N LEU A 419 11.85 -13.26 -26.24
CA LEU A 419 12.20 -11.84 -26.16
C LEU A 419 13.23 -11.58 -25.06
N ASN A 420 13.13 -12.27 -23.92
CA ASN A 420 14.09 -12.18 -22.83
C ASN A 420 14.04 -13.42 -21.91
N GLY A 421 15.18 -14.11 -21.78
CA GLY A 421 15.31 -15.35 -21.00
C GLY A 421 15.72 -15.18 -19.53
N ARG A 422 15.74 -13.97 -18.98
CA ARG A 422 16.20 -13.76 -17.60
C ARG A 422 15.22 -14.26 -16.56
N GLU A 423 15.78 -14.66 -15.43
CA GLU A 423 15.03 -15.17 -14.28
C GLU A 423 14.43 -14.08 -13.38
N ASN A 424 14.96 -12.86 -13.38
CA ASN A 424 14.49 -11.74 -12.56
C ASN A 424 13.54 -10.81 -13.33
N ILE A 425 12.71 -11.41 -14.18
CA ILE A 425 11.56 -10.77 -14.82
C ILE A 425 10.32 -11.18 -14.04
N ILE A 426 9.51 -10.22 -13.62
CA ILE A 426 8.28 -10.45 -12.89
C ILE A 426 7.13 -9.87 -13.69
N VAL A 427 6.14 -10.68 -14.02
CA VAL A 427 4.95 -10.31 -14.79
C VAL A 427 3.75 -10.30 -13.86
N LEU A 428 3.10 -9.15 -13.74
CA LEU A 428 1.86 -8.93 -13.02
C LEU A 428 0.74 -8.75 -14.06
N VAL A 429 -0.16 -9.72 -14.15
CA VAL A 429 -1.23 -9.75 -15.16
C VAL A 429 -2.55 -9.36 -14.52
N ASP A 430 -3.17 -8.29 -15.00
CA ASP A 430 -4.53 -7.90 -14.60
C ASP A 430 -5.60 -8.67 -15.38
N GLU A 431 -6.75 -8.84 -14.74
CA GLU A 431 -7.87 -9.66 -15.21
C GLU A 431 -7.39 -10.97 -15.86
N ALA A 432 -6.57 -11.71 -15.12
CA ALA A 432 -5.91 -12.96 -15.53
C ALA A 432 -6.87 -14.04 -16.07
N HIS A 433 -8.17 -13.89 -15.87
CA HIS A 433 -9.20 -14.78 -16.41
C HIS A 433 -9.58 -14.47 -17.88
N ARG A 434 -9.30 -13.26 -18.38
CA ARG A 434 -9.60 -12.79 -19.75
C ARG A 434 -8.36 -12.79 -20.64
N THR A 435 -7.24 -12.35 -20.10
CA THR A 435 -5.95 -12.20 -20.79
C THR A 435 -5.25 -13.52 -21.13
N GLN A 436 -5.81 -14.66 -20.73
CA GLN A 436 -5.26 -16.00 -21.04
C GLN A 436 -6.10 -16.77 -22.06
N GLU A 437 -7.10 -16.13 -22.68
CA GLU A 437 -7.86 -16.73 -23.78
C GLU A 437 -6.92 -16.94 -24.99
N GLY A 438 -6.57 -18.20 -25.28
CA GLY A 438 -5.92 -18.62 -26.52
C GLY A 438 -4.40 -18.43 -26.62
N ASP A 439 -3.93 -18.12 -27.83
CA ASP A 439 -2.53 -18.10 -28.28
C ASP A 439 -1.66 -17.04 -27.58
N LEU A 440 -2.24 -15.89 -27.18
CA LEU A 440 -1.48 -14.74 -26.65
C LEU A 440 -0.80 -15.01 -25.31
N GLY A 441 -1.50 -15.66 -24.37
CA GLY A 441 -0.92 -16.04 -23.07
C GLY A 441 0.17 -17.11 -23.20
N MET A 442 0.09 -17.97 -24.22
CA MET A 442 1.15 -18.93 -24.56
C MET A 442 2.36 -18.22 -25.16
N LYS A 443 2.14 -17.30 -26.11
CA LYS A 443 3.19 -16.46 -26.72
C LYS A 443 3.93 -15.60 -25.70
N MET A 444 3.23 -14.96 -24.76
CA MET A 444 3.87 -14.20 -23.68
C MET A 444 4.77 -15.08 -22.80
N ARG A 445 4.32 -16.29 -22.46
CA ARG A 445 5.12 -17.23 -21.66
C ARG A 445 6.31 -17.78 -22.45
N ALA A 446 6.14 -18.05 -23.74
CA ALA A 446 7.22 -18.43 -24.63
C ALA A 446 8.27 -17.31 -24.77
N ALA A 447 7.82 -16.04 -24.87
CA ALA A 447 8.67 -14.87 -24.91
C ALA A 447 9.53 -14.68 -23.65
N LEU A 448 9.01 -15.09 -22.49
CA LEU A 448 9.58 -14.85 -21.15
C LEU A 448 9.65 -16.16 -20.35
N PRO A 449 10.44 -17.14 -20.80
CA PRO A 449 10.35 -18.53 -20.31
C PRO A 449 10.69 -18.71 -18.83
N ASN A 450 11.49 -17.80 -18.27
CA ASN A 450 11.99 -17.87 -16.89
C ASN A 450 11.35 -16.84 -15.95
N ALA A 451 10.33 -16.10 -16.41
CA ALA A 451 9.70 -15.05 -15.61
C ALA A 451 8.83 -15.61 -14.47
N PHE A 452 8.68 -14.83 -13.40
CA PHE A 452 7.62 -15.03 -12.42
C PHE A 452 6.29 -14.50 -12.97
N LEU A 453 5.21 -15.29 -12.89
CA LEU A 453 3.91 -14.94 -13.43
C LEU A 453 2.85 -14.86 -12.34
N PHE A 454 2.38 -13.66 -12.02
CA PHE A 454 1.33 -13.43 -11.05
C PHE A 454 0.06 -12.93 -11.73
N GLY A 455 -1.03 -13.67 -11.59
CA GLY A 455 -2.33 -13.29 -12.13
C GLY A 455 -3.19 -12.65 -11.05
N LEU A 456 -3.73 -11.46 -11.33
CA LEU A 456 -4.74 -10.81 -10.50
C LEU A 456 -6.10 -10.92 -11.18
N THR A 457 -7.14 -11.30 -10.43
CA THR A 457 -8.49 -11.42 -10.97
C THR A 457 -9.55 -11.05 -9.95
N GLY A 458 -10.64 -10.41 -10.41
CA GLY A 458 -11.85 -10.20 -9.60
C GLY A 458 -12.81 -11.40 -9.57
N THR A 459 -12.80 -12.18 -10.65
CA THR A 459 -13.72 -13.30 -10.91
C THR A 459 -12.91 -14.50 -11.38
N PRO A 460 -12.46 -15.38 -10.48
CA PRO A 460 -11.75 -16.58 -10.88
C PRO A 460 -12.72 -17.55 -11.56
N ILE A 461 -12.39 -17.96 -12.79
CA ILE A 461 -13.18 -18.93 -13.55
C ILE A 461 -12.50 -20.29 -13.44
N ASN A 462 -13.28 -21.32 -13.08
CA ASN A 462 -12.88 -22.72 -13.08
C ASN A 462 -13.79 -23.50 -14.05
N GLN A 463 -13.57 -23.33 -15.35
CA GLN A 463 -14.27 -24.10 -16.40
C GLN A 463 -13.24 -24.85 -17.25
N ARG A 464 -13.62 -26.00 -17.81
CA ARG A 464 -12.74 -26.91 -18.56
C ARG A 464 -11.95 -26.21 -19.68
N ASP A 465 -12.52 -25.17 -20.29
CA ASP A 465 -11.91 -24.43 -21.41
C ASP A 465 -11.19 -23.14 -21.00
N ARG A 466 -11.23 -22.76 -19.71
CA ARG A 466 -10.70 -21.49 -19.18
C ARG A 466 -10.11 -21.70 -17.78
N ASN A 467 -8.86 -22.17 -17.73
CA ASN A 467 -8.25 -22.54 -16.46
C ASN A 467 -7.23 -21.50 -15.98
N THR A 468 -7.72 -20.44 -15.33
CA THR A 468 -6.87 -19.44 -14.65
C THR A 468 -5.89 -20.10 -13.67
N PHE A 469 -6.29 -21.22 -13.06
CA PHE A 469 -5.44 -22.00 -12.15
C PHE A 469 -4.35 -22.78 -12.89
N PHE A 470 -4.56 -23.18 -14.14
CA PHE A 470 -3.49 -23.79 -14.94
C PHE A 470 -2.36 -22.78 -15.18
N ALA A 471 -2.71 -21.55 -15.57
CA ALA A 471 -1.74 -20.52 -15.91
C ALA A 471 -1.01 -19.96 -14.67
N PHE A 472 -1.75 -19.68 -13.60
CA PHE A 472 -1.22 -18.93 -12.44
C PHE A 472 -1.34 -19.67 -11.10
N GLY A 473 -2.14 -20.72 -11.01
CA GLY A 473 -2.30 -21.50 -9.78
C GLY A 473 -1.03 -22.31 -9.48
N ALA A 474 -0.58 -22.25 -8.23
CA ALA A 474 0.49 -23.11 -7.72
C ALA A 474 -0.11 -24.23 -6.87
N SER A 475 0.44 -25.43 -6.99
CA SER A 475 0.06 -26.61 -6.18
C SER A 475 0.29 -26.39 -4.68
N GLU A 476 1.24 -25.54 -4.35
CA GLU A 476 1.67 -25.16 -3.01
C GLU A 476 0.67 -24.22 -2.34
N ASP A 477 -0.21 -23.58 -3.12
CA ASP A 477 -1.28 -22.73 -2.61
C ASP A 477 -2.48 -23.63 -2.26
N SER A 478 -2.62 -23.96 -0.98
CA SER A 478 -3.63 -24.93 -0.46
C SER A 478 -5.08 -24.63 -0.84
N ARG A 479 -5.41 -23.37 -1.14
CA ARG A 479 -6.75 -22.93 -1.60
C ARG A 479 -6.76 -22.50 -3.08
N GLY A 480 -5.71 -22.79 -3.83
CA GLY A 480 -5.50 -22.38 -5.23
C GLY A 480 -5.14 -20.90 -5.43
N TYR A 481 -5.19 -20.10 -4.36
CA TYR A 481 -4.86 -18.68 -4.37
C TYR A 481 -3.74 -18.38 -3.39
N MET A 482 -2.78 -17.56 -3.82
CA MET A 482 -1.75 -17.03 -2.93
C MET A 482 -2.37 -16.06 -1.92
N SER A 483 -3.18 -15.12 -2.42
CA SER A 483 -3.91 -14.13 -1.63
C SER A 483 -5.36 -14.04 -2.10
N ARG A 484 -6.29 -13.94 -1.15
CA ARG A 484 -7.73 -13.86 -1.39
C ARG A 484 -8.33 -12.70 -0.60
N TYR A 485 -9.11 -11.88 -1.29
CA TYR A 485 -9.97 -10.83 -0.76
C TYR A 485 -11.27 -10.88 -1.56
N GLY A 486 -12.26 -11.59 -1.04
CA GLY A 486 -13.50 -11.89 -1.75
C GLY A 486 -14.53 -10.77 -1.66
N PHE A 487 -15.72 -11.08 -2.19
CA PHE A 487 -16.88 -10.18 -2.16
C PHE A 487 -17.33 -9.86 -0.73
N GLU A 488 -17.37 -10.86 0.14
CA GLU A 488 -17.79 -10.72 1.54
C GLU A 488 -16.87 -9.76 2.31
N GLU A 489 -15.55 -9.93 2.18
CA GLU A 489 -14.59 -9.01 2.79
C GLU A 489 -14.69 -7.61 2.19
N SER A 490 -14.90 -7.51 0.86
CA SER A 490 -15.06 -6.24 0.16
C SER A 490 -16.25 -5.42 0.65
N ILE A 491 -17.40 -6.07 0.89
CA ILE A 491 -18.58 -5.42 1.46
C ILE A 491 -18.35 -5.09 2.93
N ARG A 492 -17.85 -6.04 3.73
CA ARG A 492 -17.60 -5.86 5.17
C ARG A 492 -16.71 -4.65 5.44
N ASP A 493 -15.67 -4.48 4.63
CA ASP A 493 -14.68 -3.41 4.81
C ASP A 493 -15.07 -2.12 4.06
N GLY A 494 -16.25 -2.06 3.43
CA GLY A 494 -16.75 -0.87 2.72
C GLY A 494 -15.97 -0.53 1.44
N ALA A 495 -15.18 -1.47 0.92
CA ALA A 495 -14.37 -1.27 -0.28
C ALA A 495 -15.23 -1.22 -1.56
N THR A 496 -16.43 -1.83 -1.52
CA THR A 496 -17.42 -1.83 -2.61
C THR A 496 -18.82 -1.65 -2.08
N LEU A 497 -19.70 -1.04 -2.87
CA LEU A 497 -21.12 -0.90 -2.54
C LEU A 497 -21.86 -2.25 -2.66
N PRO A 498 -22.84 -2.53 -1.79
CA PRO A 498 -23.74 -3.68 -1.94
C PRO A 498 -24.51 -3.61 -3.27
N LEU A 499 -24.64 -4.76 -3.93
CA LEU A 499 -25.46 -4.89 -5.14
C LEU A 499 -26.83 -5.43 -4.77
N HIS A 500 -27.87 -4.65 -5.07
CA HIS A 500 -29.26 -5.10 -4.97
C HIS A 500 -29.72 -5.58 -6.36
N PHE A 501 -29.94 -6.88 -6.50
CA PHE A 501 -30.48 -7.47 -7.72
C PHE A 501 -31.99 -7.63 -7.60
N GLU A 502 -32.73 -6.93 -8.44
CA GLU A 502 -34.18 -7.09 -8.57
C GLU A 502 -34.47 -7.78 -9.91
N PRO A 503 -34.85 -9.07 -9.92
CA PRO A 503 -35.22 -9.75 -11.16
C PRO A 503 -36.49 -9.10 -11.72
N ARG A 504 -36.37 -8.47 -12.89
CA ARG A 504 -37.54 -8.00 -13.65
C ARG A 504 -38.03 -9.14 -14.52
N LEU A 505 -39.12 -9.78 -14.09
CA LEU A 505 -39.86 -10.69 -14.95
C LEU A 505 -40.52 -9.84 -16.04
N ILE A 506 -40.06 -10.01 -17.28
CA ILE A 506 -40.75 -9.43 -18.43
C ILE A 506 -41.98 -10.30 -18.66
N GLU A 507 -43.17 -9.75 -18.42
CA GLU A 507 -44.43 -10.40 -18.79
C GLU A 507 -44.57 -10.36 -20.31
N LEU A 508 -44.01 -11.37 -20.97
CA LEU A 508 -44.20 -11.60 -22.39
C LEU A 508 -45.64 -12.06 -22.62
N HIS A 509 -46.49 -11.14 -23.08
CA HIS A 509 -47.82 -11.47 -23.56
C HIS A 509 -47.72 -11.85 -25.04
N ILE A 510 -48.05 -13.11 -25.33
CA ILE A 510 -48.17 -13.58 -26.72
C ILE A 510 -49.48 -13.03 -27.27
N ASP A 511 -49.39 -12.12 -28.26
CA ASP A 511 -50.56 -11.67 -29.02
C ASP A 511 -50.99 -12.78 -29.98
N LYS A 512 -51.77 -13.71 -29.43
CA LYS A 512 -52.27 -14.88 -30.17
C LYS A 512 -53.09 -14.46 -31.40
N GLN A 513 -53.84 -13.36 -31.31
CA GLN A 513 -54.65 -12.89 -32.44
C GLN A 513 -53.78 -12.39 -33.60
N ALA A 514 -52.73 -11.62 -33.30
CA ALA A 514 -51.78 -11.17 -34.31
C ALA A 514 -51.02 -12.35 -34.94
N ILE A 515 -50.62 -13.34 -34.15
CA ILE A 515 -49.94 -14.55 -34.64
C ILE A 515 -50.89 -15.39 -35.52
N ASP A 516 -52.11 -15.63 -35.07
CA ASP A 516 -53.10 -16.40 -35.82
C ASP A 516 -53.47 -15.69 -37.14
N ALA A 517 -53.55 -14.35 -37.14
CA ALA A 517 -53.79 -13.55 -38.34
C ALA A 517 -52.61 -13.60 -39.33
N ALA A 518 -51.38 -13.43 -38.84
CA ALA A 518 -50.18 -13.54 -39.68
C ALA A 518 -50.00 -14.96 -40.24
N TYR A 519 -50.32 -15.99 -39.45
CA TYR A 519 -50.32 -17.38 -39.90
C TYR A 519 -51.37 -17.62 -40.99
N ALA A 520 -52.58 -17.08 -40.85
CA ALA A 520 -53.62 -17.18 -41.88
C ALA A 520 -53.23 -16.46 -43.18
N GLU A 521 -52.58 -15.29 -43.09
CA GLU A 521 -52.06 -14.56 -44.26
C GLU A 521 -50.95 -15.34 -44.97
N LEU A 522 -50.01 -15.93 -44.23
CA LEU A 522 -48.93 -16.77 -44.78
C LEU A 522 -49.41 -18.09 -45.39
N THR A 523 -50.57 -18.61 -44.96
CA THR A 523 -51.07 -19.94 -45.34
C THR A 523 -52.33 -19.92 -46.19
N GLY A 524 -52.77 -18.73 -46.64
CA GLY A 524 -54.06 -18.50 -47.31
C GLY A 524 -54.28 -19.30 -48.61
N GLU A 525 -53.21 -19.74 -49.28
CA GLU A 525 -53.28 -20.55 -50.52
C GLU A 525 -53.10 -22.06 -50.30
N LEU A 526 -52.79 -22.49 -49.07
CA LEU A 526 -52.54 -23.90 -48.76
C LEU A 526 -53.85 -24.68 -48.56
N SER A 527 -53.85 -25.96 -48.95
CA SER A 527 -54.95 -26.88 -48.66
C SER A 527 -55.05 -27.15 -47.15
N ASP A 528 -56.22 -27.58 -46.68
CA ASP A 528 -56.40 -27.85 -45.24
C ASP A 528 -55.45 -28.95 -44.72
N LEU A 529 -55.09 -29.91 -45.57
CA LEU A 529 -54.12 -30.98 -45.26
C LEU A 529 -52.68 -30.43 -45.12
N ASP A 530 -52.32 -29.47 -45.96
CA ASP A 530 -50.99 -28.83 -45.92
C ASP A 530 -50.86 -27.89 -44.73
N ARG A 531 -51.93 -27.17 -44.36
CA ARG A 531 -51.98 -26.34 -43.15
C ARG A 531 -51.82 -27.17 -41.88
N GLU A 532 -52.44 -28.34 -41.80
CA GLU A 532 -52.31 -29.23 -40.64
C GLU A 532 -50.88 -29.81 -40.52
N THR A 533 -50.25 -30.10 -41.66
CA THR A 533 -48.86 -30.59 -41.71
C THR A 533 -47.86 -29.50 -41.29
N LEU A 534 -48.07 -28.26 -41.75
CA LEU A 534 -47.24 -27.10 -41.39
C LEU A 534 -47.36 -26.75 -39.90
N SER A 535 -48.57 -26.80 -39.34
CA SER A 535 -48.82 -26.52 -37.92
C SER A 535 -48.15 -27.53 -37.00
N LYS A 536 -48.12 -28.83 -37.39
CA LYS A 536 -47.41 -29.88 -36.64
C LYS A 536 -45.88 -29.78 -36.72
N ALA A 537 -45.34 -29.14 -37.76
CA ALA A 537 -43.90 -28.92 -37.91
C ALA A 537 -43.39 -27.66 -37.21
N ALA A 538 -44.27 -26.68 -36.96
CA ALA A 538 -43.96 -25.40 -36.32
C ALA A 538 -44.17 -25.39 -34.79
N ALA A 539 -44.93 -26.36 -34.25
CA ALA A 539 -45.07 -26.64 -32.81
C ALA A 539 -43.90 -27.50 -32.30
#